data_AF-A0A537WQ90-F1
#
_entry.id   AF-A0A537WQ90-F1
#
_cell.length_a   1.000
_cell.length_b   1.000
_cell.length_c   1.000
_cell.angle_alpha   90.00
_cell.angle_beta   90.00
_cell.angle_gamma   90.00
#
_symmetry.space_group_name_H-M   'P 1'
#
loop_
_entity.id
_entity.type
_entity.pdbx_description
1 polymer ?
#
loop_
_entity_poly.entity_id
_entity_poly.type
_entity_poly.pdbx_seq_one_letter_code
_entity_poly.pdbx_strand_id
1 'polypeptide(L)'
;MSLKEHDKRTFIIDSANAYTARRISKREFLRRMGLAGIGFSSFGLAMLGGYRRGRRGFEIASPADAEGLPDNQAKWLQEVGSRYRGTKIRFTSEATPPTVVLNQIKKEFTDPTGIEVEIEIVPLEQVLSKATQDVQGRLGAYDLYYLDQSWVAAFAQDCIDPIQLYKDKPELAMPDFDFDDFCRPLVEGAALVDGKWMGIPFDIPIFILMYRKDLLDKHGIKVPTTYPEFTNAVKAITQAESADGVFGTGLQAKFGHYSLECDWSQAVWGHGGSVFGQNKRFSGNDEQGIAGLNWYRELLNYAPPNSTAATWDGQFEMMRSGKVALVQSWSELFPGLDANDSKVPGLWEPAKPLTPTALRSPADCGFNEKPNAGHQG
;
A
#
# COMPACT_ATOMS: atom_id res chain seq x y z
N MET A 1 19.30 18.92 -7.35
CA MET A 1 19.41 17.49 -7.71
C MET A 1 20.55 17.35 -8.69
N SER A 2 21.54 16.48 -8.45
CA SER A 2 22.70 16.36 -9.35
C SER A 2 22.32 15.63 -10.64
N LEU A 3 22.98 15.94 -11.76
CA LEU A 3 22.73 15.28 -13.05
C LEU A 3 22.82 13.75 -12.95
N LYS A 4 23.77 13.22 -12.18
CA LYS A 4 23.96 11.78 -11.97
C LYS A 4 22.79 11.09 -11.28
N GLU A 5 22.12 11.79 -10.36
CA GLU A 5 21.01 11.23 -9.59
C GLU A 5 19.70 11.23 -10.41
N HIS A 6 19.50 12.29 -11.20
CA HIS A 6 18.41 12.35 -12.18
C HIS A 6 18.54 11.23 -13.22
N ASP A 7 19.74 11.00 -13.76
CA ASP A 7 19.99 9.95 -14.75
C ASP A 7 19.75 8.54 -14.18
N LYS A 8 20.12 8.32 -12.91
CA LYS A 8 19.84 7.07 -12.20
C LYS A 8 18.33 6.82 -12.07
N ARG A 9 17.56 7.82 -11.63
CA ARG A 9 16.09 7.71 -11.48
C ARG A 9 15.40 7.46 -12.83
N THR A 10 15.78 8.19 -13.87
CA THR A 10 15.23 8.00 -15.21
C THR A 10 15.56 6.60 -15.75
N PHE A 11 16.79 6.13 -15.55
CA PHE A 11 17.18 4.77 -15.93
C PHE A 11 16.36 3.68 -15.20
N ILE A 12 16.05 3.88 -13.92
CA ILE A 12 15.19 2.98 -13.15
C ILE A 12 13.77 2.97 -13.73
N ILE A 13 13.18 4.15 -13.90
CA ILE A 13 11.81 4.33 -14.41
C ILE A 13 11.67 3.74 -15.82
N ASP A 14 12.62 4.01 -16.71
CA ASP A 14 12.61 3.51 -18.07
C ASP A 14 12.74 1.99 -18.12
N SER A 15 13.58 1.42 -17.25
CA SER A 15 13.73 -0.02 -17.14
C SER A 15 12.47 -0.69 -16.59
N ALA A 16 11.82 -0.09 -15.58
CA ALA A 16 10.53 -0.55 -15.07
C ALA A 16 9.43 -0.46 -16.14
N ASN A 17 9.31 0.67 -16.83
CA ASN A 17 8.35 0.86 -17.91
C ASN A 17 8.58 -0.13 -19.07
N ALA A 18 9.84 -0.36 -19.46
CA ALA A 18 10.19 -1.33 -20.48
C ALA A 18 9.85 -2.76 -20.05
N TYR A 19 10.01 -3.08 -18.76
CA TYR A 19 9.66 -4.38 -18.22
C TYR A 19 8.14 -4.59 -18.20
N THR A 20 7.39 -3.64 -17.65
CA THR A 20 5.92 -3.67 -17.59
C THR A 20 5.31 -3.71 -18.98
N ALA A 21 5.88 -2.98 -19.95
CA ALA A 21 5.47 -3.03 -21.35
C ALA A 21 5.99 -4.27 -22.11
N ARG A 22 6.59 -5.25 -21.42
CA ARG A 22 7.15 -6.49 -21.97
C ARG A 22 8.19 -6.31 -23.10
N ARG A 23 8.88 -5.16 -23.12
CA ARG A 23 9.95 -4.87 -24.10
C ARG A 23 11.29 -5.47 -23.70
N ILE A 24 11.48 -5.77 -22.42
CA ILE A 24 12.68 -6.44 -21.89
C ILE A 24 12.28 -7.65 -21.05
N SER A 25 13.16 -8.66 -21.00
CA SER A 25 12.94 -9.85 -20.18
C SER A 25 13.14 -9.56 -18.69
N LYS A 26 12.58 -10.41 -17.81
CA LYS A 26 12.82 -10.34 -16.34
C LYS A 26 14.32 -10.31 -16.00
N ARG A 27 15.12 -11.14 -16.68
CA ARG A 27 16.58 -11.19 -16.48
C ARG A 27 17.25 -9.86 -16.83
N GLU A 28 16.84 -9.25 -17.94
CA GLU A 28 17.37 -7.96 -18.38
C GLU A 28 16.91 -6.83 -17.44
N PHE A 29 15.66 -6.88 -16.97
CA PHE A 29 15.16 -5.95 -15.96
C PHE A 29 15.96 -6.03 -14.66
N LEU A 30 16.13 -7.23 -14.09
CA LEU A 30 16.92 -7.44 -12.86
C LEU A 30 18.37 -6.98 -13.02
N ARG A 31 18.99 -7.23 -14.18
CA ARG A 31 20.34 -6.75 -14.47
C ARG A 31 20.40 -5.23 -14.47
N ARG A 32 19.42 -4.54 -15.06
CA ARG A 32 19.35 -3.07 -15.06
C ARG A 32 19.13 -2.52 -13.67
N MET A 33 18.25 -3.13 -12.88
CA MET A 33 18.02 -2.73 -11.50
C MET A 33 19.27 -2.91 -10.63
N GLY A 34 19.99 -4.03 -10.79
CA GLY A 34 21.28 -4.25 -10.13
C GLY A 34 22.33 -3.22 -10.54
N LEU A 35 22.39 -2.80 -11.81
CA LEU A 35 23.27 -1.69 -12.25
C LEU A 35 22.86 -0.34 -11.62
N ALA A 36 21.58 -0.17 -11.29
CA ALA A 36 21.08 0.97 -10.55
C ALA A 36 21.21 0.80 -9.02
N GLY A 37 21.83 -0.28 -8.53
CA GLY A 37 21.95 -0.54 -7.09
C GLY A 37 20.62 -0.83 -6.41
N ILE A 38 19.57 -1.21 -7.16
CA ILE A 38 18.29 -1.64 -6.61
C ILE A 38 18.32 -3.16 -6.41
N GLY A 39 18.27 -3.58 -5.16
CA GLY A 39 17.97 -4.95 -4.77
C GLY A 39 16.47 -5.21 -4.78
N PHE A 40 16.05 -6.45 -5.03
CA PHE A 40 14.67 -6.86 -4.82
C PHE A 40 14.63 -7.88 -3.70
N SER A 41 13.67 -7.74 -2.80
CA SER A 41 13.34 -8.84 -1.90
C SER A 41 12.91 -10.08 -2.70
N SER A 42 13.06 -11.26 -2.11
CA SER A 42 12.57 -12.53 -2.64
C SER A 42 11.09 -12.47 -3.05
N PHE A 43 10.28 -11.74 -2.27
CA PHE A 43 8.89 -11.43 -2.59
C PHE A 43 8.76 -10.53 -3.83
N GLY A 44 9.52 -9.43 -3.91
CA GLY A 44 9.58 -8.58 -5.10
C GLY A 44 9.99 -9.37 -6.35
N LEU A 45 10.94 -10.29 -6.23
CA LEU A 45 11.33 -11.21 -7.29
C LEU A 45 10.22 -12.17 -7.70
N ALA A 46 9.43 -12.68 -6.76
CA ALA A 46 8.29 -13.56 -7.05
C ALA A 46 7.19 -12.81 -7.82
N MET A 47 6.91 -11.56 -7.42
CA MET A 47 5.93 -10.67 -8.08
C MET A 47 6.35 -10.24 -9.48
N LEU A 48 7.66 -10.24 -9.78
CA LEU A 48 8.18 -9.98 -11.13
C LEU A 48 7.97 -11.17 -12.09
N GLY A 49 7.28 -12.26 -11.75
CA GLY A 49 7.10 -13.42 -12.62
C GLY A 49 5.80 -13.43 -13.43
N GLY A 50 5.85 -13.29 -14.75
CA GLY A 50 4.73 -13.64 -15.63
C GLY A 50 4.49 -15.16 -15.65
N TYR A 51 3.25 -15.57 -15.39
CA TYR A 51 2.78 -16.97 -15.40
C TYR A 51 3.26 -17.73 -16.65
N ARG A 52 4.11 -18.75 -16.46
CA ARG A 52 4.31 -19.79 -17.48
C ARG A 52 3.22 -20.85 -17.30
N ARG A 53 2.27 -20.88 -18.25
CA ARG A 53 1.18 -21.84 -18.35
C ARG A 53 1.76 -23.27 -18.34
N GLY A 54 1.56 -24.04 -17.26
CA GLY A 54 1.90 -25.47 -17.24
C GLY A 54 2.40 -26.08 -15.94
N ARG A 55 2.77 -25.31 -14.91
CA ARG A 55 3.13 -25.87 -13.59
C ARG A 55 1.91 -25.79 -12.65
N ARG A 56 1.22 -26.93 -12.48
CA ARG A 56 0.19 -27.10 -11.44
C ARG A 56 0.91 -27.23 -10.09
N GLY A 57 0.57 -26.33 -9.17
CA GLY A 57 1.07 -26.36 -7.80
C GLY A 57 1.89 -25.12 -7.45
N PHE A 58 1.31 -24.25 -6.62
CA PHE A 58 2.08 -23.44 -5.69
C PHE A 58 2.53 -24.38 -4.57
N GLU A 59 3.69 -25.00 -4.75
CA GLU A 59 4.56 -25.10 -3.59
C GLU A 59 5.18 -23.72 -3.46
N ILE A 60 4.96 -23.05 -2.32
CA ILE A 60 5.92 -22.07 -1.83
C ILE A 60 7.17 -22.90 -1.51
N ALA A 61 7.89 -23.35 -2.53
CA ALA A 61 9.31 -23.59 -2.38
C ALA A 61 9.88 -22.20 -2.13
N SER A 62 10.06 -21.87 -0.85
CA SER A 62 10.56 -20.61 -0.31
C SER A 62 11.55 -19.97 -1.29
N PRO A 63 11.15 -18.95 -2.06
CA PRO A 63 12.11 -18.09 -2.74
C PRO A 63 12.81 -17.18 -1.72
N ALA A 64 12.32 -17.11 -0.46
CA ALA A 64 13.02 -16.50 0.66
C ALA A 64 14.33 -17.25 1.00
N ASP A 65 14.46 -18.52 0.58
CA ASP A 65 15.73 -19.26 0.69
C ASP A 65 16.74 -18.86 -0.41
N ALA A 66 16.35 -18.07 -1.42
CA ALA A 66 17.18 -17.85 -2.61
C ALA A 66 18.12 -16.63 -2.53
N GLU A 67 17.85 -15.65 -1.67
CA GLU A 67 18.84 -14.66 -1.21
C GLU A 67 18.53 -14.36 0.26
N GLY A 68 19.24 -15.04 1.16
CA GLY A 68 19.20 -14.71 2.59
C GLY A 68 19.73 -13.29 2.84
N LEU A 69 19.51 -12.79 4.06
CA LEU A 69 20.13 -11.55 4.54
C LEU A 69 21.61 -11.49 4.15
N PRO A 70 22.13 -10.36 3.64
CA PRO A 70 23.55 -10.18 3.39
C PRO A 70 24.40 -10.68 4.56
N ASP A 71 25.51 -11.38 4.28
CA ASP A 71 26.32 -12.07 5.30
C ASP A 71 26.72 -11.17 6.49
N ASN A 72 26.98 -9.89 6.24
CA ASN A 72 27.30 -8.92 7.30
C ASN A 72 26.09 -8.56 8.18
N GLN A 73 24.89 -8.43 7.59
CA GLN A 73 23.66 -8.20 8.34
C GLN A 73 23.25 -9.45 9.13
N ALA A 74 23.36 -10.64 8.52
CA ALA A 74 23.10 -11.91 9.21
C ALA A 74 24.03 -12.12 10.41
N LYS A 75 25.35 -11.87 10.24
CA LYS A 75 26.32 -11.90 11.35
C LYS A 75 26.01 -10.86 12.41
N TRP A 76 25.70 -9.64 12.01
CA TRP A 76 25.34 -8.56 12.93
C TRP A 76 24.10 -8.92 13.77
N LEU A 77 23.05 -9.47 13.15
CA LEU A 77 21.85 -9.95 13.86
C LEU A 77 22.21 -11.03 14.88
N GLN A 78 23.10 -11.97 14.52
CA GLN A 78 23.55 -12.98 15.46
C GLN A 78 24.37 -12.38 16.62
N GLU A 79 25.35 -11.52 16.33
CA GLU A 79 26.28 -10.97 17.34
C GLU A 79 25.64 -9.96 18.29
N VAL A 80 24.77 -9.10 17.76
CA VAL A 80 24.08 -8.06 18.53
C VAL A 80 22.80 -8.63 19.13
N GLY A 81 21.99 -9.31 18.34
CA GLY A 81 20.70 -9.84 18.78
C GLY A 81 20.82 -10.93 19.85
N SER A 82 21.84 -11.80 19.77
CA SER A 82 22.03 -12.88 20.77
C SER A 82 22.28 -12.39 22.20
N ARG A 83 22.69 -11.12 22.37
CA ARG A 83 22.81 -10.48 23.69
C ARG A 83 21.48 -10.34 24.41
N TYR A 84 20.38 -10.38 23.65
CA TYR A 84 19.01 -10.26 24.15
C TYR A 84 18.25 -11.59 24.04
N ARG A 85 18.94 -12.72 23.86
CA ARG A 85 18.32 -14.03 23.78
C ARG A 85 17.39 -14.30 24.97
N GLY A 86 16.19 -14.80 24.68
CA GLY A 86 15.18 -15.09 25.70
C GLY A 86 14.27 -13.92 26.05
N THR A 87 14.49 -12.73 25.46
CA THR A 87 13.49 -11.66 25.50
C THR A 87 12.39 -11.89 24.47
N LYS A 88 11.33 -11.09 24.59
CA LYS A 88 10.17 -11.12 23.71
C LYS A 88 9.85 -9.71 23.25
N ILE A 89 9.57 -9.56 21.96
CA ILE A 89 9.05 -8.34 21.33
C ILE A 89 7.59 -8.59 20.99
N ARG A 90 6.73 -7.65 21.39
CA ARG A 90 5.30 -7.66 21.06
C ARG A 90 4.96 -6.52 20.11
N PHE A 91 4.38 -6.87 18.97
CA PHE A 91 3.98 -5.95 17.92
C PHE A 91 2.47 -6.07 17.67
N THR A 92 1.72 -4.97 17.79
CA THR A 92 0.32 -4.92 17.35
C THR A 92 0.23 -4.29 15.97
N SER A 93 -0.47 -4.95 15.04
CA SER A 93 -0.55 -4.51 13.64
C SER A 93 -1.86 -4.89 12.97
N GLU A 94 -2.18 -4.23 11.86
CA GLU A 94 -3.33 -4.57 11.02
C GLU A 94 -3.02 -5.80 10.13
N ALA A 95 -4.07 -6.48 9.67
CA ALA A 95 -4.03 -7.57 8.70
C ALA A 95 -3.63 -7.14 7.26
N THR A 96 -2.64 -6.27 7.11
CA THR A 96 -2.09 -5.89 5.80
C THR A 96 -1.23 -7.02 5.23
N PRO A 97 -1.07 -7.12 3.90
CA PRO A 97 -0.20 -8.12 3.28
C PRO A 97 1.23 -8.12 3.84
N PRO A 98 1.90 -6.97 4.07
CA PRO A 98 3.21 -6.93 4.74
C PRO A 98 3.21 -7.58 6.13
N THR A 99 2.19 -7.33 6.96
CA THR A 99 2.10 -7.92 8.31
C THR A 99 1.92 -9.42 8.26
N VAL A 100 1.08 -9.92 7.35
CA VAL A 100 0.86 -11.36 7.17
C VAL A 100 2.16 -12.05 6.77
N VAL A 101 2.91 -11.45 5.83
CA VAL A 101 4.22 -11.96 5.42
C VAL A 101 5.21 -11.92 6.59
N LEU A 102 5.31 -10.79 7.30
CA LEU A 102 6.19 -10.64 8.47
C LEU A 102 5.95 -11.75 9.51
N ASN A 103 4.68 -12.07 9.79
CA ASN A 103 4.35 -13.13 10.75
C ASN A 103 4.76 -14.54 10.27
N GLN A 104 4.84 -14.77 8.95
CA GLN A 104 5.35 -16.02 8.37
C GLN A 104 6.87 -16.09 8.42
N ILE A 105 7.56 -14.97 8.17
CA ILE A 105 9.04 -14.92 8.06
C ILE A 105 9.75 -14.53 9.36
N LYS A 106 9.04 -14.21 10.45
CA LYS A 106 9.63 -13.75 11.72
C LYS A 106 10.71 -14.66 12.31
N LYS A 107 10.75 -15.94 11.93
CA LYS A 107 11.82 -16.87 12.31
C LYS A 107 13.18 -16.47 11.75
N GLU A 108 13.22 -15.77 10.63
CA GLU A 108 14.46 -15.19 10.08
C GLU A 108 15.12 -14.20 11.06
N PHE A 109 14.33 -13.57 11.93
CA PHE A 109 14.84 -12.76 13.03
C PHE A 109 15.01 -13.58 14.32
N THR A 110 14.02 -14.40 14.71
CA THR A 110 14.03 -15.15 15.97
C THR A 110 15.16 -16.19 16.04
N ASP A 111 15.45 -16.90 14.96
CA ASP A 111 16.44 -17.98 14.97
C ASP A 111 17.88 -17.45 15.21
N PRO A 112 18.38 -16.43 14.48
CA PRO A 112 19.73 -15.90 14.73
C PRO A 112 19.84 -15.12 16.05
N THR A 113 18.80 -14.38 16.45
CA THR A 113 18.85 -13.51 17.65
C THR A 113 18.49 -14.25 18.93
N GLY A 114 17.62 -15.26 18.86
CA GLY A 114 17.00 -15.87 20.04
C GLY A 114 15.96 -15.01 20.74
N ILE A 115 15.50 -13.92 20.11
CA ILE A 115 14.43 -13.04 20.59
C ILE A 115 13.10 -13.55 20.04
N GLU A 116 12.12 -13.78 20.91
CA GLU A 116 10.77 -14.18 20.49
C GLU A 116 10.02 -12.98 19.89
N VAL A 117 9.34 -13.18 18.76
CA VAL A 117 8.48 -12.16 18.15
C VAL A 117 7.02 -12.62 18.18
N GLU A 118 6.21 -11.89 18.94
CA GLU A 118 4.76 -12.00 18.93
C GLU A 118 4.17 -10.86 18.10
N ILE A 119 3.40 -11.22 17.08
CA ILE A 119 2.66 -10.26 16.27
C ILE A 119 1.17 -10.50 16.53
N GLU A 120 0.50 -9.52 17.12
CA GLU A 120 -0.94 -9.51 17.29
C GLU A 120 -1.57 -8.79 16.11
N ILE A 121 -2.23 -9.55 15.24
CA ILE A 121 -2.90 -9.03 14.04
C ILE A 121 -4.38 -8.80 14.35
N VAL A 122 -4.83 -7.55 14.28
CA VAL A 122 -6.21 -7.12 14.58
C VAL A 122 -6.70 -6.07 13.56
N PRO A 123 -8.00 -5.82 13.41
CA PRO A 123 -8.49 -4.71 12.56
C PRO A 123 -7.88 -3.35 12.94
N LEU A 124 -7.70 -2.44 11.97
CA LEU A 124 -7.05 -1.13 12.16
C LEU A 124 -7.59 -0.36 13.39
N GLU A 125 -8.91 -0.33 13.56
CA GLU A 125 -9.53 0.40 14.67
C GLU A 125 -9.16 -0.19 16.03
N GLN A 126 -8.90 -1.50 16.09
CA GLN A 126 -8.43 -2.17 17.29
C GLN A 126 -6.94 -1.87 17.54
N VAL A 127 -6.12 -1.74 16.48
CA VAL A 127 -4.74 -1.27 16.62
C VAL A 127 -4.72 0.13 17.25
N LEU A 128 -5.54 1.06 16.73
CA LEU A 128 -5.74 2.40 17.30
C LEU A 128 -6.15 2.36 18.76
N SER A 129 -7.19 1.60 19.10
CA SER A 129 -7.66 1.49 20.48
C SER A 129 -6.58 0.96 21.43
N LYS A 130 -5.83 -0.07 21.01
CA LYS A 130 -4.74 -0.67 21.80
C LYS A 130 -3.56 0.29 21.97
N ALA A 131 -3.08 0.91 20.89
CA ALA A 131 -1.97 1.86 20.94
C ALA A 131 -2.30 3.06 21.84
N THR A 132 -3.50 3.64 21.69
CA THR A 132 -3.94 4.75 22.54
C THR A 132 -3.98 4.35 24.03
N GLN A 133 -4.55 3.18 24.36
CA GLN A 133 -4.63 2.72 25.74
C GLN A 133 -3.25 2.46 26.35
N ASP A 134 -2.35 1.82 25.59
CA ASP A 134 -1.01 1.49 26.08
C ASP A 134 -0.18 2.74 26.35
N VAL A 135 -0.20 3.69 25.41
CA VAL A 135 0.53 4.95 25.51
C VAL A 135 -0.03 5.84 26.62
N GLN A 136 -1.35 6.04 26.69
CA GLN A 136 -1.97 6.86 27.74
C GLN A 136 -1.76 6.27 29.14
N GLY A 137 -1.87 4.93 29.25
CA GLY A 137 -1.65 4.21 30.50
C GLY A 137 -0.18 4.01 30.85
N ARG A 138 0.75 4.26 29.91
CA ARG A 138 2.18 3.93 30.00
C ARG A 138 2.39 2.47 30.42
N LEU A 139 1.61 1.58 29.82
CA LEU A 139 1.53 0.19 30.26
C LEU A 139 2.71 -0.64 29.76
N GLY A 140 3.26 -0.30 28.59
CA GLY A 140 4.38 -1.03 27.98
C GLY A 140 3.98 -2.46 27.60
N ALA A 141 2.72 -2.68 27.20
CA ALA A 141 2.24 -3.99 26.79
C ALA A 141 2.71 -4.37 25.38
N TYR A 142 3.07 -3.40 24.54
CA TYR A 142 3.69 -3.60 23.23
C TYR A 142 4.99 -2.79 23.11
N ASP A 143 5.95 -3.37 22.40
CA ASP A 143 7.22 -2.74 22.07
C ASP A 143 7.15 -1.99 20.74
N LEU A 144 6.28 -2.44 19.83
CA LEU A 144 6.08 -1.88 18.50
C LEU A 144 4.59 -1.66 18.22
N TYR A 145 4.29 -0.56 17.54
CA TYR A 145 2.96 -0.22 17.03
C TYR A 145 3.02 -0.08 15.52
N TYR A 146 2.04 -0.65 14.84
CA TYR A 146 1.73 -0.21 13.49
C TYR A 146 1.01 1.12 13.59
N LEU A 147 1.61 2.16 13.01
CA LEU A 147 1.04 3.50 12.93
C LEU A 147 0.89 3.87 11.45
N ASP A 148 -0.30 3.65 10.88
CA ASP A 148 -0.86 4.35 9.71
C ASP A 148 -0.51 5.88 9.68
N GLN A 149 -0.49 6.54 8.54
CA GLN A 149 -0.07 7.94 8.45
C GLN A 149 -0.97 8.94 9.22
N SER A 150 -2.26 8.66 9.42
CA SER A 150 -3.25 9.68 9.83
C SER A 150 -3.27 9.96 11.35
N TRP A 151 -2.76 9.04 12.16
CA TRP A 151 -2.48 9.19 13.62
C TRP A 151 -1.00 9.42 13.99
N VAL A 152 -0.01 9.30 13.10
CA VAL A 152 1.43 9.32 13.48
C VAL A 152 1.79 10.59 14.25
N ALA A 153 1.23 11.74 13.84
CA ALA A 153 1.42 13.01 14.53
C ALA A 153 0.90 12.99 15.99
N ALA A 154 -0.18 12.25 16.28
CA ALA A 154 -0.75 12.13 17.62
C ALA A 154 0.13 11.30 18.56
N PHE A 155 0.92 10.37 18.02
CA PHE A 155 1.85 9.50 18.77
C PHE A 155 3.30 10.01 18.74
N ALA A 156 3.57 11.14 18.08
CA ALA A 156 4.93 11.61 17.82
C ALA A 156 5.80 11.80 19.08
N GLN A 157 5.19 12.09 20.22
CA GLN A 157 5.90 12.25 21.50
C GLN A 157 6.38 10.92 22.08
N ASP A 158 5.74 9.82 21.70
CA ASP A 158 6.00 8.46 22.18
C ASP A 158 6.85 7.65 21.18
N CYS A 159 7.15 8.24 20.01
CA CYS A 159 7.97 7.64 18.96
C CYS A 159 9.47 7.90 19.15
N ILE A 160 10.27 6.90 18.78
CA ILE A 160 11.73 6.98 18.72
C ILE A 160 12.17 7.28 17.30
N ASP A 161 13.08 8.24 17.13
CA ASP A 161 13.70 8.48 15.83
C ASP A 161 14.76 7.40 15.57
N PRO A 162 14.57 6.50 14.58
CA PRO A 162 15.51 5.43 14.30
C PRO A 162 16.86 5.94 13.79
N ILE A 163 16.91 7.08 13.10
CA ILE A 163 18.18 7.69 12.65
C ILE A 163 18.96 8.20 13.87
N GLN A 164 18.27 8.87 14.80
CA GLN A 164 18.92 9.33 16.03
C GLN A 164 19.35 8.15 16.91
N LEU A 165 18.53 7.10 17.00
CA LEU A 165 18.88 5.86 17.71
C LEU A 165 20.17 5.24 17.15
N TYR A 166 20.31 5.15 15.82
CA TYR A 166 21.52 4.62 15.19
C TYR A 166 22.76 5.49 15.45
N LYS A 167 22.59 6.83 15.54
CA LYS A 167 23.69 7.75 15.89
C LYS A 167 24.12 7.62 17.36
N ASP A 168 23.15 7.51 18.27
CA ASP A 168 23.41 7.44 19.71
C ASP A 168 23.92 6.06 20.13
N LYS A 169 23.52 5.01 19.40
CA LYS A 169 23.87 3.61 19.66
C LYS A 169 24.39 2.95 18.39
N PRO A 170 25.60 3.29 17.93
CA PRO A 170 26.16 2.74 16.70
C PRO A 170 26.32 1.22 16.73
N GLU A 171 26.41 0.61 17.92
CA GLU A 171 26.41 -0.85 18.08
C GLU A 171 25.06 -1.50 17.74
N LEU A 172 23.96 -0.74 17.73
CA LEU A 172 22.63 -1.16 17.32
C LEU A 172 22.29 -0.77 15.87
N ALA A 173 23.21 -0.11 15.16
CA ALA A 173 23.01 0.22 13.75
C ALA A 173 23.28 -1.02 12.88
N MET A 174 22.25 -1.48 12.16
CA MET A 174 22.41 -2.58 11.22
C MET A 174 23.33 -2.14 10.06
N PRO A 175 24.34 -2.94 9.68
CA PRO A 175 25.28 -2.55 8.64
C PRO A 175 24.57 -2.40 7.29
N ASP A 176 25.01 -1.40 6.53
CA ASP A 176 24.47 -1.05 5.20
C ASP A 176 22.97 -0.72 5.16
N PHE A 177 22.34 -0.43 6.30
CA PHE A 177 20.97 0.08 6.31
C PHE A 177 20.93 1.51 5.78
N ASP A 178 20.27 1.69 4.63
CA ASP A 178 20.22 2.97 3.94
C ASP A 178 18.86 3.66 4.15
N PHE A 179 18.83 4.66 5.04
CA PHE A 179 17.63 5.48 5.26
C PHE A 179 17.26 6.33 4.04
N ASP A 180 18.20 6.60 3.13
CA ASP A 180 17.95 7.39 1.92
C ASP A 180 17.38 6.54 0.77
N ASP A 181 17.36 5.21 0.90
CA ASP A 181 16.73 4.30 -0.07
C ASP A 181 15.20 4.30 0.05
N PHE A 182 14.64 4.79 1.16
CA PHE A 182 13.20 4.99 1.27
C PHE A 182 12.70 6.07 0.31
N CYS A 183 11.55 5.80 -0.32
CA CYS A 183 10.88 6.78 -1.18
C CYS A 183 10.58 8.06 -0.39
N ARG A 184 11.20 9.18 -0.76
CA ARG A 184 11.10 10.42 0.02
C ARG A 184 9.65 10.90 0.24
N PRO A 185 8.75 10.90 -0.76
CA PRO A 185 7.34 11.20 -0.54
C PRO A 185 6.64 10.29 0.48
N LEU A 186 7.00 9.01 0.55
CA LEU A 186 6.46 8.08 1.54
C LEU A 186 6.91 8.47 2.94
N VAL A 187 8.21 8.72 3.12
CA VAL A 187 8.76 9.16 4.42
C VAL A 187 8.07 10.43 4.89
N GLU A 188 7.96 11.43 4.02
CA GLU A 188 7.33 12.72 4.33
C GLU A 188 5.83 12.63 4.60
N GLY A 189 5.15 11.61 4.04
CA GLY A 189 3.72 11.39 4.22
C GLY A 189 3.38 10.54 5.43
N ALA A 190 4.19 9.53 5.75
CA ALA A 190 3.83 8.47 6.69
C ALA A 190 4.75 8.34 7.93
N ALA A 191 5.97 8.88 7.89
CA ALA A 191 6.96 8.62 8.93
C ALA A 191 7.64 9.88 9.48
N LEU A 192 7.33 11.07 8.97
CA LEU A 192 8.01 12.31 9.34
C LEU A 192 7.03 13.29 10.00
N VAL A 193 7.35 13.73 11.21
CA VAL A 193 6.63 14.80 11.92
C VAL A 193 7.64 15.86 12.33
N ASP A 194 7.42 17.10 11.92
CA ASP A 194 8.30 18.24 12.17
C ASP A 194 9.79 17.97 11.82
N GLY A 195 10.03 17.19 10.77
CA GLY A 195 11.37 16.84 10.29
C GLY A 195 12.06 15.70 11.05
N LYS A 196 11.40 15.11 12.06
CA LYS A 196 11.89 13.97 12.85
C LYS A 196 11.22 12.68 12.36
N TRP A 197 11.99 11.58 12.30
CA TRP A 197 11.42 10.27 11.96
C TRP A 197 10.65 9.71 13.16
N MET A 198 9.44 9.23 12.92
CA MET A 198 8.55 8.64 13.92
C MET A 198 8.63 7.11 13.93
N GLY A 199 9.25 6.51 12.92
CA GLY A 199 9.37 5.07 12.76
C GLY A 199 9.92 4.72 11.39
N ILE A 200 9.99 3.43 11.08
CA ILE A 200 10.39 2.94 9.77
C ILE A 200 9.13 2.77 8.90
N PRO A 201 9.06 3.36 7.69
CA PRO A 201 7.97 3.07 6.75
C PRO A 201 7.89 1.56 6.50
N PHE A 202 6.75 0.97 6.84
CA PHE A 202 6.55 -0.48 6.80
C PHE A 202 5.74 -0.92 5.57
N ASP A 203 4.82 -0.06 5.12
CA ASP A 203 3.97 -0.25 3.95
C ASP A 203 3.95 1.01 3.07
N ILE A 204 3.34 0.87 1.89
CA ILE A 204 3.19 1.96 0.91
C ILE A 204 1.73 1.99 0.48
N PRO A 205 0.84 2.61 1.27
CA PRO A 205 -0.58 2.59 1.00
C PRO A 205 -0.91 3.66 -0.05
N ILE A 206 -0.78 3.29 -1.32
CA ILE A 206 -1.21 4.13 -2.46
C ILE A 206 -2.46 3.54 -3.12
N PHE A 207 -3.40 4.42 -3.47
CA PHE A 207 -4.51 4.06 -4.34
C PHE A 207 -4.00 3.89 -5.77
N ILE A 208 -4.42 2.81 -6.43
CA ILE A 208 -4.21 2.59 -7.86
C ILE A 208 -5.51 2.14 -8.51
N LEU A 209 -5.59 2.27 -9.83
CA LEU A 209 -6.64 1.60 -10.60
C LEU A 209 -6.24 0.14 -10.81
N MET A 210 -7.13 -0.78 -10.48
CA MET A 210 -7.02 -2.20 -10.82
C MET A 210 -8.20 -2.57 -11.71
N TYR A 211 -7.96 -3.39 -12.72
CA TYR A 211 -9.01 -3.78 -13.67
C TYR A 211 -8.89 -5.23 -14.15
N ARG A 212 -10.03 -5.81 -14.52
CA ARG A 212 -10.16 -7.11 -15.19
C ARG A 212 -9.87 -6.98 -16.67
N LYS A 213 -8.67 -7.36 -17.11
CA LYS A 213 -8.27 -7.24 -18.52
C LYS A 213 -9.16 -8.07 -19.44
N ASP A 214 -9.61 -9.24 -18.98
CA ASP A 214 -10.46 -10.13 -19.76
C ASP A 214 -11.86 -9.56 -20.01
N LEU A 215 -12.40 -8.77 -19.06
CA LEU A 215 -13.68 -8.09 -19.24
C LEU A 215 -13.55 -6.85 -20.14
N LEU A 216 -12.48 -6.08 -19.99
CA LEU A 216 -12.19 -4.98 -20.91
C LEU A 216 -12.01 -5.48 -22.35
N ASP A 217 -11.21 -6.53 -22.56
CA ASP A 217 -10.96 -7.13 -23.87
C ASP A 217 -12.26 -7.71 -24.48
N LYS A 218 -13.05 -8.43 -23.68
CA LYS A 218 -14.35 -9.01 -24.11
C LYS A 218 -15.29 -7.95 -24.68
N HIS A 219 -15.29 -6.75 -24.08
CA HIS A 219 -16.20 -5.65 -24.46
C HIS A 219 -15.55 -4.58 -25.34
N GLY A 220 -14.29 -4.75 -25.74
CA GLY A 220 -13.55 -3.76 -26.54
C GLY A 220 -13.36 -2.41 -25.83
N ILE A 221 -13.33 -2.41 -24.49
CA ILE A 221 -13.18 -1.21 -23.67
C ILE A 221 -11.69 -0.98 -23.41
N LYS A 222 -11.21 0.25 -23.64
CA LYS A 222 -9.83 0.62 -23.29
C LYS A 222 -9.69 0.82 -21.79
N VAL A 223 -8.49 0.61 -21.27
CA VAL A 223 -8.17 0.95 -19.86
C VAL A 223 -8.47 2.44 -19.63
N PRO A 224 -9.37 2.79 -18.70
CA PRO A 224 -9.73 4.18 -18.48
C PRO A 224 -8.60 4.92 -17.77
N THR A 225 -8.40 6.18 -18.18
CA THR A 225 -7.37 7.06 -17.64
C THR A 225 -7.94 8.31 -16.96
N THR A 226 -9.23 8.56 -17.14
CA THR A 226 -9.96 9.71 -16.60
C THR A 226 -11.24 9.26 -15.90
N TYR A 227 -11.77 10.11 -15.01
CA TYR A 227 -13.02 9.85 -14.29
C TYR A 227 -14.21 9.57 -15.23
N PRO A 228 -14.45 10.32 -16.33
CA PRO A 228 -15.52 10.00 -17.27
C PRO A 228 -15.33 8.68 -18.01
N GLU A 229 -14.10 8.37 -18.44
CA GLU A 229 -13.80 7.07 -19.08
C GLU A 229 -14.06 5.91 -18.11
N PHE A 230 -13.66 6.06 -16.85
CA PHE A 230 -13.90 5.06 -15.80
C PHE A 230 -15.40 4.85 -15.59
N THR A 231 -16.18 5.92 -15.40
CA THR A 231 -17.64 5.82 -15.23
C THR A 231 -18.30 5.16 -16.43
N ASN A 232 -17.87 5.48 -17.66
CA ASN A 232 -18.40 4.86 -18.86
C ASN A 232 -18.07 3.36 -18.95
N ALA A 233 -16.83 2.97 -18.61
CA ALA A 233 -16.42 1.57 -18.54
C ALA A 233 -17.22 0.78 -17.49
N VAL A 234 -17.37 1.36 -16.29
CA VAL A 234 -18.16 0.79 -15.19
C VAL A 234 -19.62 0.57 -15.61
N LYS A 235 -20.25 1.57 -16.25
CA LYS A 235 -21.62 1.46 -16.78
C LYS A 235 -21.75 0.35 -17.82
N ALA A 236 -20.86 0.34 -18.81
CA ALA A 236 -20.89 -0.62 -19.90
C ALA A 236 -20.73 -2.06 -19.39
N ILE A 237 -19.78 -2.30 -18.50
CA ILE A 237 -19.57 -3.64 -17.93
C ILE A 237 -20.75 -4.06 -17.05
N THR A 238 -21.27 -3.17 -16.20
CA THR A 238 -22.44 -3.50 -15.38
C THR A 238 -23.64 -3.86 -16.25
N GLN A 239 -23.90 -3.09 -17.31
CA GLN A 239 -24.99 -3.37 -18.24
C GLN A 239 -24.81 -4.72 -18.95
N ALA A 240 -23.59 -5.09 -19.29
CA ALA A 240 -23.30 -6.32 -20.02
C ALA A 240 -23.22 -7.58 -19.14
N GLU A 241 -22.73 -7.47 -17.90
CA GLU A 241 -22.37 -8.63 -17.07
C GLU A 241 -23.19 -8.77 -15.77
N SER A 242 -24.07 -7.81 -15.44
CA SER A 242 -24.85 -7.88 -14.18
C SER A 242 -25.76 -9.10 -14.09
N ALA A 243 -26.22 -9.65 -15.22
CA ALA A 243 -26.97 -10.90 -15.27
C ALA A 243 -26.16 -12.11 -14.76
N ASP A 244 -24.84 -12.08 -14.93
CA ASP A 244 -23.89 -13.08 -14.41
C ASP A 244 -23.39 -12.72 -12.99
N GLY A 245 -23.95 -11.66 -12.41
CA GLY A 245 -23.62 -11.15 -11.09
C GLY A 245 -22.25 -10.47 -11.02
N VAL A 246 -21.76 -9.90 -12.13
CA VAL A 246 -20.56 -9.08 -12.18
C VAL A 246 -20.95 -7.61 -12.37
N PHE A 247 -20.38 -6.74 -11.55
CA PHE A 247 -20.62 -5.31 -11.55
C PHE A 247 -19.40 -4.56 -12.10
N GLY A 248 -19.62 -3.34 -12.58
CA GLY A 248 -18.55 -2.53 -13.15
C GLY A 248 -17.50 -2.12 -12.12
N THR A 249 -17.91 -1.85 -10.88
CA THR A 249 -17.01 -1.45 -9.79
C THR A 249 -17.43 -2.04 -8.44
N GLY A 250 -16.58 -1.91 -7.42
CA GLY A 250 -16.86 -2.23 -6.03
C GLY A 250 -16.32 -1.12 -5.13
N LEU A 251 -17.05 -0.78 -4.06
CA LEU A 251 -16.75 0.37 -3.19
C LEU A 251 -16.64 -0.09 -1.73
N GLN A 252 -15.86 0.65 -0.93
CA GLN A 252 -15.70 0.43 0.50
C GLN A 252 -16.64 1.36 1.31
N ALA A 253 -17.93 1.27 1.00
CA ALA A 253 -18.94 2.26 1.37
C ALA A 253 -19.65 1.99 2.73
N LYS A 254 -19.02 1.28 3.66
CA LYS A 254 -19.59 0.98 4.98
C LYS A 254 -19.81 2.25 5.80
N PHE A 255 -21.06 2.51 6.17
CA PHE A 255 -21.42 3.64 7.04
C PHE A 255 -20.70 3.56 8.40
N GLY A 256 -20.15 4.70 8.85
CA GLY A 256 -19.48 4.84 10.14
C GLY A 256 -18.09 4.22 10.20
N HIS A 257 -17.56 3.74 9.07
CA HIS A 257 -16.23 3.16 8.97
C HIS A 257 -15.24 4.11 8.28
N TYR A 258 -13.97 4.09 8.68
CA TYR A 258 -12.93 4.96 8.13
C TYR A 258 -12.73 4.74 6.61
N SER A 259 -12.90 3.50 6.13
CA SER A 259 -12.83 3.16 4.69
C SER A 259 -13.71 4.03 3.79
N LEU A 260 -14.90 4.43 4.27
CA LEU A 260 -15.81 5.28 3.49
C LEU A 260 -15.24 6.69 3.32
N GLU A 261 -14.50 7.18 4.32
CA GLU A 261 -13.79 8.46 4.22
C GLU A 261 -12.71 8.39 3.15
N CYS A 262 -11.93 7.30 3.09
CA CYS A 262 -10.88 7.13 2.09
C CYS A 262 -11.42 7.11 0.64
N ASP A 263 -12.54 6.42 0.40
CA ASP A 263 -13.21 6.43 -0.91
C ASP A 263 -13.73 7.84 -1.27
N TRP A 264 -14.28 8.54 -0.28
CA TRP A 264 -14.81 9.88 -0.45
C TRP A 264 -13.71 10.92 -0.71
N SER A 265 -12.61 10.90 0.05
CA SER A 265 -11.50 11.85 -0.10
C SER A 265 -10.82 11.68 -1.46
N GLN A 266 -10.61 10.44 -1.90
CA GLN A 266 -10.13 10.14 -3.25
C GLN A 266 -11.01 10.73 -4.35
N ALA A 267 -12.33 10.61 -4.21
CA ALA A 267 -13.28 11.19 -5.14
C ALA A 267 -13.27 12.73 -5.10
N VAL A 268 -13.27 13.33 -3.91
CA VAL A 268 -13.26 14.80 -3.73
C VAL A 268 -11.99 15.42 -4.29
N TRP A 269 -10.82 14.87 -3.95
CA TRP A 269 -9.54 15.35 -4.44
C TRP A 269 -9.41 15.24 -5.95
N GLY A 270 -9.88 14.11 -6.52
CA GLY A 270 -9.90 13.89 -7.96
C GLY A 270 -10.71 14.93 -8.76
N HIS A 271 -11.63 15.62 -8.11
CA HIS A 271 -12.49 16.65 -8.72
C HIS A 271 -12.08 18.08 -8.32
N GLY A 272 -10.92 18.26 -7.67
CA GLY A 272 -10.37 19.56 -7.30
C GLY A 272 -10.88 20.11 -5.96
N GLY A 273 -11.57 19.29 -5.16
CA GLY A 273 -11.96 19.64 -3.81
C GLY A 273 -10.85 19.38 -2.79
N SER A 274 -11.12 19.74 -1.54
CA SER A 274 -10.33 19.37 -0.37
C SER A 274 -11.23 19.19 0.84
N VAL A 275 -10.79 18.41 1.82
CA VAL A 275 -11.48 18.20 3.10
C VAL A 275 -11.53 19.52 3.88
N PHE A 276 -10.39 20.21 3.95
CA PHE A 276 -10.26 21.49 4.63
C PHE A 276 -9.71 22.59 3.72
N GLY A 277 -10.28 23.78 3.83
CA GLY A 277 -9.75 24.97 3.16
C GLY A 277 -8.62 25.60 3.98
N GLN A 278 -7.89 26.54 3.37
CA GLN A 278 -6.80 27.29 4.00
C GLN A 278 -7.17 27.91 5.37
N ASN A 279 -8.44 28.28 5.57
CA ASN A 279 -8.96 28.79 6.84
C ASN A 279 -9.16 27.71 7.92
N LYS A 280 -8.72 26.48 7.68
CA LYS A 280 -8.86 25.29 8.54
C LYS A 280 -10.32 24.92 8.85
N ARG A 281 -11.26 25.34 8.00
CA ARG A 281 -12.66 24.93 8.06
C ARG A 281 -12.94 23.89 7.00
N PHE A 282 -13.96 23.08 7.25
CA PHE A 282 -14.43 22.10 6.28
C PHE A 282 -14.78 22.77 4.95
N SER A 283 -14.23 22.24 3.86
CA SER A 283 -14.47 22.67 2.48
C SER A 283 -14.94 21.54 1.57
N GLY A 284 -15.08 20.31 2.09
CA GLY A 284 -15.49 19.16 1.29
C GLY A 284 -16.90 19.25 0.67
N ASN A 285 -17.63 20.32 0.95
CA ASN A 285 -18.95 20.64 0.41
C ASN A 285 -18.97 21.87 -0.52
N ASP A 286 -17.82 22.38 -0.95
CA ASP A 286 -17.78 23.35 -2.05
C ASP A 286 -18.18 22.72 -3.39
N GLU A 287 -18.25 23.52 -4.47
CA GLU A 287 -18.68 23.04 -5.78
C GLU A 287 -17.86 21.83 -6.27
N GLN A 288 -16.54 21.82 -6.03
CA GLN A 288 -15.66 20.72 -6.43
C GLN A 288 -15.86 19.49 -5.54
N GLY A 289 -16.01 19.67 -4.23
CA GLY A 289 -16.30 18.59 -3.29
C GLY A 289 -17.65 17.93 -3.56
N ILE A 290 -18.68 18.72 -3.88
CA ILE A 290 -19.99 18.20 -4.28
C ILE A 290 -19.92 17.46 -5.63
N ALA A 291 -19.10 17.91 -6.57
CA ALA A 291 -18.87 17.20 -7.82
C ALA A 291 -18.25 15.81 -7.58
N GLY A 292 -17.21 15.72 -6.76
CA GLY A 292 -16.59 14.44 -6.39
C GLY A 292 -17.53 13.52 -5.63
N LEU A 293 -18.29 14.05 -4.67
CA LEU A 293 -19.30 13.28 -3.94
C LEU A 293 -20.39 12.74 -4.88
N ASN A 294 -20.87 13.55 -5.83
CA ASN A 294 -21.89 13.10 -6.79
C ASN A 294 -21.35 12.00 -7.70
N TRP A 295 -20.10 12.11 -8.14
CA TRP A 295 -19.44 11.04 -8.89
C TRP A 295 -19.34 9.74 -8.09
N TYR A 296 -18.89 9.80 -6.83
CA TYR A 296 -18.85 8.63 -5.96
C TYR A 296 -20.23 8.02 -5.72
N ARG A 297 -21.25 8.86 -5.48
CA ARG A 297 -22.65 8.40 -5.32
C ARG A 297 -23.20 7.76 -6.60
N GLU A 298 -22.80 8.22 -7.77
CA GLU A 298 -23.20 7.63 -9.04
C GLU A 298 -22.67 6.18 -9.16
N LEU A 299 -21.44 5.92 -8.73
CA LEU A 299 -20.81 4.59 -8.78
C LEU A 299 -21.54 3.55 -7.94
N LEU A 300 -22.24 3.94 -6.86
CA LEU A 300 -23.04 3.02 -6.05
C LEU A 300 -24.13 2.30 -6.87
N ASN A 301 -24.62 2.89 -7.96
CA ASN A 301 -25.60 2.25 -8.84
C ASN A 301 -25.01 1.10 -9.67
N TYR A 302 -23.68 1.03 -9.74
CA TYR A 302 -22.91 0.09 -10.56
C TYR A 302 -21.99 -0.79 -9.71
N ALA A 303 -22.25 -0.82 -8.41
CA ALA A 303 -21.54 -1.64 -7.44
C ALA A 303 -22.45 -2.73 -6.86
N PRO A 304 -21.90 -3.86 -6.40
CA PRO A 304 -22.66 -4.86 -5.67
C PRO A 304 -23.39 -4.23 -4.48
N PRO A 305 -24.65 -4.61 -4.17
CA PRO A 305 -25.41 -4.00 -3.07
C PRO A 305 -24.72 -4.06 -1.70
N ASN A 306 -23.88 -5.09 -1.47
CA ASN A 306 -23.10 -5.26 -0.26
C ASN A 306 -21.94 -4.24 -0.12
N SER A 307 -21.65 -3.42 -1.13
CA SER A 307 -20.66 -2.33 -1.03
C SER A 307 -20.97 -1.35 0.11
N THR A 308 -22.25 -1.11 0.40
CA THR A 308 -22.69 -0.25 1.51
C THR A 308 -22.46 -0.84 2.91
N ALA A 309 -22.05 -2.10 2.98
CA ALA A 309 -21.63 -2.78 4.21
C ALA A 309 -20.15 -3.20 4.18
N ALA A 310 -19.44 -2.91 3.08
CA ALA A 310 -18.07 -3.36 2.84
C ALA A 310 -17.04 -2.31 3.27
N THR A 311 -15.96 -2.80 3.86
CA THR A 311 -14.69 -2.07 4.09
C THR A 311 -13.71 -2.41 2.96
N TRP A 312 -12.43 -2.05 3.09
CA TRP A 312 -11.36 -2.49 2.19
C TRP A 312 -11.33 -4.02 2.02
N ASP A 313 -11.48 -4.79 3.09
CA ASP A 313 -11.53 -6.26 3.01
C ASP A 313 -12.71 -6.77 2.17
N GLY A 314 -13.87 -6.14 2.33
CA GLY A 314 -15.08 -6.48 1.58
C GLY A 314 -14.93 -6.15 0.10
N GLN A 315 -14.34 -5.00 -0.22
CA GLN A 315 -14.02 -4.61 -1.60
C GLN A 315 -13.01 -5.58 -2.22
N PHE A 316 -11.95 -5.95 -1.46
CA PHE A 316 -10.98 -6.94 -1.89
C PHE A 316 -11.62 -8.30 -2.17
N GLU A 317 -12.51 -8.79 -1.29
CA GLU A 317 -13.25 -10.05 -1.51
C GLU A 317 -14.12 -9.98 -2.77
N MET A 318 -14.76 -8.85 -3.07
CA MET A 318 -15.48 -8.66 -4.34
C MET A 318 -14.55 -8.80 -5.55
N MET A 319 -13.33 -8.27 -5.47
CA MET A 319 -12.34 -8.36 -6.54
C MET A 319 -11.89 -9.81 -6.76
N ARG A 320 -11.42 -10.50 -5.71
CA ARG A 320 -10.92 -11.90 -5.80
C ARG A 320 -12.00 -12.94 -6.07
N SER A 321 -13.26 -12.67 -5.71
CA SER A 321 -14.40 -13.53 -6.06
C SER A 321 -14.89 -13.32 -7.50
N GLY A 322 -14.35 -12.32 -8.20
CA GLY A 322 -14.67 -12.01 -9.59
C GLY A 322 -16.00 -11.26 -9.77
N LYS A 323 -16.48 -10.58 -8.74
CA LYS A 323 -17.77 -9.87 -8.73
C LYS A 323 -17.71 -8.44 -9.26
N VAL A 324 -16.52 -7.89 -9.46
CA VAL A 324 -16.31 -6.52 -9.93
C VAL A 324 -15.21 -6.47 -11.00
N ALA A 325 -15.21 -5.41 -11.81
CA ALA A 325 -14.36 -5.32 -13.00
C ALA A 325 -13.32 -4.20 -12.96
N LEU A 326 -13.63 -3.02 -12.44
CA LEU A 326 -12.70 -1.92 -12.26
C LEU A 326 -12.81 -1.39 -10.85
N VAL A 327 -11.70 -1.26 -10.14
CA VAL A 327 -11.69 -0.81 -8.75
C VAL A 327 -10.52 0.14 -8.53
N GLN A 328 -10.78 1.26 -7.86
CA GLN A 328 -9.73 2.05 -7.24
C GLN A 328 -9.55 1.56 -5.82
N SER A 329 -8.36 1.06 -5.47
CA SER A 329 -8.08 0.52 -4.15
C SER A 329 -6.58 0.50 -3.87
N TRP A 330 -6.22 0.05 -2.67
CA TRP A 330 -4.86 -0.02 -2.17
C TRP A 330 -4.00 -0.97 -3.00
N SER A 331 -2.83 -0.49 -3.44
CA SER A 331 -1.93 -1.26 -4.30
C SER A 331 -1.39 -2.53 -3.64
N GLU A 332 -1.30 -2.56 -2.32
CA GLU A 332 -0.85 -3.72 -1.55
C GLU A 332 -1.78 -4.93 -1.67
N LEU A 333 -3.05 -4.73 -2.03
CA LEU A 333 -4.01 -5.81 -2.24
C LEU A 333 -3.79 -6.53 -3.57
N PHE A 334 -3.11 -5.90 -4.53
CA PHE A 334 -2.94 -6.43 -5.88
C PHE A 334 -2.34 -7.85 -5.93
N PRO A 335 -1.23 -8.17 -5.21
CA PRO A 335 -0.70 -9.54 -5.13
C PRO A 335 -1.73 -10.60 -4.73
N GLY A 336 -2.66 -10.26 -3.84
CA GLY A 336 -3.66 -11.20 -3.34
C GLY A 336 -4.69 -11.62 -4.39
N LEU A 337 -4.83 -10.87 -5.49
CA LEU A 337 -5.72 -11.22 -6.62
C LEU A 337 -5.20 -12.40 -7.44
N ASP A 338 -3.89 -12.69 -7.35
CA ASP A 338 -3.23 -13.81 -8.01
C ASP A 338 -2.98 -15.02 -7.08
N ALA A 339 -3.42 -14.94 -5.82
CA ALA A 339 -3.29 -16.02 -4.85
C ALA A 339 -4.09 -17.28 -5.24
N ASN A 340 -3.71 -18.44 -4.71
CA ASN A 340 -4.33 -19.74 -5.05
C ASN A 340 -5.83 -19.82 -4.74
N ASP A 341 -6.28 -19.07 -3.75
CA ASP A 341 -7.66 -19.02 -3.29
C ASP A 341 -8.48 -17.92 -3.99
N SER A 342 -7.84 -17.11 -4.84
CA SER A 342 -8.52 -16.20 -5.75
C SER A 342 -9.24 -16.98 -6.86
N LYS A 343 -10.43 -16.53 -7.25
CA LYS A 343 -11.20 -17.09 -8.38
C LYS A 343 -10.80 -16.46 -9.72
N VAL A 344 -9.93 -15.46 -9.69
CA VAL A 344 -9.55 -14.64 -10.84
C VAL A 344 -8.02 -14.49 -11.01
N PRO A 345 -7.22 -15.54 -10.78
CA PRO A 345 -5.77 -15.42 -10.87
C PRO A 345 -5.33 -15.11 -12.30
N GLY A 346 -4.44 -14.15 -12.43
CA GLY A 346 -3.86 -13.65 -13.68
C GLY A 346 -4.82 -12.81 -14.53
N LEU A 347 -6.00 -12.46 -14.02
CA LEU A 347 -7.01 -11.69 -14.76
C LEU A 347 -7.01 -10.20 -14.43
N TRP A 348 -6.44 -9.81 -13.29
CA TRP A 348 -6.31 -8.41 -12.90
C TRP A 348 -5.00 -7.81 -13.41
N GLU A 349 -5.02 -6.53 -13.75
CA GLU A 349 -3.84 -5.73 -14.07
C GLU A 349 -3.92 -4.40 -13.32
N PRO A 350 -2.78 -3.84 -12.88
CA PRO A 350 -2.72 -2.52 -12.28
C PRO A 350 -2.58 -1.44 -13.36
N ALA A 351 -3.06 -0.25 -13.05
CA ALA A 351 -2.91 0.96 -13.83
C ALA A 351 -2.65 2.15 -12.90
N LYS A 352 -2.18 3.26 -13.48
CA LYS A 352 -2.03 4.52 -12.74
C LYS A 352 -3.39 4.96 -12.17
N PRO A 353 -3.39 5.72 -11.07
CA PRO A 353 -4.61 6.40 -10.61
C PRO A 353 -5.25 7.19 -11.74
N LEU A 354 -6.58 7.34 -11.68
CA LEU A 354 -7.31 8.18 -12.62
C LEU A 354 -6.74 9.60 -12.60
N THR A 355 -6.60 10.19 -13.77
CA THR A 355 -6.12 11.57 -13.90
C THR A 355 -7.16 12.49 -13.27
N PRO A 356 -6.79 13.27 -12.23
CA PRO A 356 -7.68 14.25 -11.63
C PRO A 356 -8.18 15.26 -12.66
N THR A 357 -9.45 15.63 -12.54
CA THR A 357 -10.03 16.72 -13.36
C THR A 357 -9.39 18.06 -12.98
N ALA A 358 -9.13 18.23 -11.69
CA ALA A 358 -8.36 19.30 -11.09
C ALA A 358 -7.76 18.80 -9.77
N LEU A 359 -6.71 19.45 -9.28
CA LEU A 359 -6.18 19.25 -7.94
C LEU A 359 -6.07 20.60 -7.25
N ARG A 360 -6.60 20.71 -6.03
CA ARG A 360 -6.37 21.89 -5.20
C ARG A 360 -4.92 21.89 -4.72
N SER A 361 -4.28 23.06 -4.72
CA SER A 361 -2.89 23.15 -4.29
C SER A 361 -2.81 22.95 -2.76
N PRO A 362 -1.73 22.32 -2.24
CA PRO A 362 -1.55 22.19 -0.79
C PRO A 362 -1.55 23.53 -0.04
N ALA A 363 -1.16 24.64 -0.69
CA ALA A 363 -1.16 25.97 -0.08
C ALA A 363 -2.57 26.53 0.16
N ASP A 364 -3.56 26.00 -0.56
CA ASP A 364 -4.98 26.38 -0.45
C ASP A 364 -5.77 25.44 0.48
N CYS A 365 -5.11 24.41 1.02
CA CYS A 365 -5.72 23.42 1.90
C CYS A 365 -5.39 23.68 3.38
N GLY A 366 -6.23 23.16 4.27
CA GLY A 366 -6.00 23.18 5.72
C GLY A 366 -5.13 21.99 6.16
N PHE A 367 -4.56 22.08 7.36
CA PHE A 367 -3.90 20.95 8.05
C PHE A 367 -2.83 20.18 7.24
N ASN A 368 -2.12 20.85 6.33
CA ASN A 368 -1.12 20.23 5.44
C ASN A 368 -1.69 19.13 4.53
N GLU A 369 -2.99 19.15 4.27
CA GLU A 369 -3.64 18.26 3.32
C GLU A 369 -3.00 18.39 1.93
N LYS A 370 -2.75 17.24 1.28
CA LYS A 370 -2.12 17.13 -0.04
C LYS A 370 -3.05 16.38 -1.01
N PRO A 371 -4.02 17.07 -1.65
CA PRO A 371 -4.98 16.43 -2.54
C PRO A 371 -4.30 15.65 -3.67
N ASN A 372 -4.63 14.37 -3.82
CA ASN A 372 -4.16 13.54 -4.92
C ASN A 372 -5.03 12.28 -5.08
N ALA A 373 -5.30 11.84 -6.32
CA ALA A 373 -6.13 10.66 -6.59
C ALA A 373 -5.52 9.31 -6.18
N GLY A 374 -4.20 9.25 -5.93
CA GLY A 374 -3.50 8.07 -5.45
C GLY A 374 -3.05 8.15 -3.98
N HIS A 375 -3.36 9.25 -3.30
CA HIS A 375 -3.01 9.45 -1.89
C HIS A 375 -4.12 8.93 -0.97
N GLN A 376 -3.74 8.51 0.22
CA GLN A 376 -4.64 8.17 1.32
C GLN A 376 -5.13 9.44 2.03
N GLY A 377 -6.37 9.41 2.51
CA GLY A 377 -7.03 10.43 3.34
C GLY A 377 -6.15 11.04 4.41
#